data_AF-A0A960TRV1-F1
#
_entry.id   AF-A0A960TRV1-F1
#
_cell.length_a   1.000
_cell.length_b   1.000
_cell.length_c   1.000
_cell.angle_alpha   90.00
_cell.angle_beta   90.00
_cell.angle_gamma   90.00
#
_symmetry.space_group_name_H-M   'P 1'
#
loop_
_entity.id
_entity.type
_entity.pdbx_description
1 polymer ?
#
loop_
_entity_poly.entity_id
_entity_poly.type
_entity_poly.pdbx_seq_one_letter_code
_entity_poly.pdbx_strand_id
1 'polypeptide(L)'
;MKIILFAAALAALAPLSGQTIAEKKAGLKRSFSDLDPQTERSLIKVNDELSIMQTRLNELYADVQRLHQLGGTEEEFKALLDLINRQRAEIRLVSEEWQRTASDTMRTDIYALWHQPETTVEQLVIDFGSQNFVYVMGPEIAEMRLSVNSNIPIPRAAWEGMLEQILNQNGIGTRQLNPFLRELYVIGDQPGPVKFITNQASELEFLPDSERVAFILSPDPTEVRRVLAFLEKFVNTRTTTMDQLGRQILLISTAAELRDLLKLYDFAADNTAQQMYKLVPLHRIPAKEMARVI
;
A
#
# COMPACT_ATOMS: atom_id res chain seq x y z
N MET A 1 -43.15 26.42 -24.65
CA MET A 1 -42.03 25.81 -25.39
C MET A 1 -40.94 25.46 -24.39
N LYS A 2 -40.84 24.17 -24.08
CA LYS A 2 -39.83 23.39 -23.34
C LYS A 2 -38.92 24.09 -22.29
N ILE A 3 -39.31 23.95 -21.02
CA ILE A 3 -38.42 23.95 -19.86
C ILE A 3 -37.81 22.54 -19.80
N ILE A 4 -36.49 22.42 -19.95
CA ILE A 4 -35.78 21.15 -19.99
C ILE A 4 -35.46 20.68 -18.57
N LEU A 5 -35.82 19.43 -18.31
CA LEU A 5 -35.58 18.64 -17.11
C LEU A 5 -34.13 18.77 -16.59
N PHE A 6 -34.00 19.10 -15.31
CA PHE A 6 -32.81 18.80 -14.51
C PHE A 6 -33.30 18.22 -13.19
N ALA A 7 -33.53 16.92 -13.15
CA ALA A 7 -33.86 16.22 -11.92
C ALA A 7 -33.35 14.78 -11.97
N ALA A 8 -32.43 14.50 -11.04
CA ALA A 8 -32.09 13.19 -10.51
C ALA A 8 -31.46 12.17 -11.47
N ALA A 9 -30.19 12.41 -11.83
CA ALA A 9 -29.24 11.29 -11.91
C ALA A 9 -28.88 10.88 -10.47
N LEU A 10 -29.78 10.14 -9.82
CA LEU A 10 -29.45 9.32 -8.65
C LEU A 10 -28.61 8.15 -9.20
N ALA A 11 -27.35 8.42 -9.52
CA ALA A 11 -26.40 7.38 -9.85
C ALA A 11 -26.24 6.54 -8.57
N ALA A 12 -26.57 5.26 -8.70
CA ALA A 12 -26.51 4.28 -7.64
C ALA A 12 -25.16 4.36 -6.91
N LEU A 13 -25.20 4.80 -5.65
CA LEU A 13 -24.22 4.45 -4.64
C LEU A 13 -24.39 2.95 -4.39
N ALA A 14 -23.87 2.13 -5.30
CA ALA A 14 -23.67 0.72 -5.04
C ALA A 14 -22.52 0.64 -4.03
N PRO A 15 -22.73 0.14 -2.80
CA PRO A 15 -21.60 -0.22 -1.95
C PRO A 15 -20.75 -1.21 -2.73
N LEU A 16 -19.48 -0.87 -2.94
CA LEU A 16 -18.48 -1.76 -3.52
C LEU A 16 -18.49 -3.03 -2.66
N SER A 17 -19.10 -4.07 -3.21
CA SER A 17 -19.28 -5.34 -2.55
C SER A 17 -17.93 -6.04 -2.51
N GLY A 18 -17.60 -6.72 -1.41
CA GLY A 18 -16.37 -7.51 -1.33
C GLY A 18 -16.27 -8.46 -2.53
N GLN A 19 -15.07 -8.61 -3.10
CA GLN A 19 -14.90 -9.37 -4.32
C GLN A 19 -15.23 -10.85 -4.10
N THR A 20 -16.10 -11.39 -4.96
CA THR A 20 -16.43 -12.82 -5.02
C THR A 20 -15.24 -13.64 -5.54
N ILE A 21 -15.27 -14.97 -5.35
CA ILE A 21 -14.21 -15.84 -5.88
C ILE A 21 -14.16 -15.76 -7.41
N ALA A 22 -15.30 -15.52 -8.07
CA ALA A 22 -15.38 -15.31 -9.52
C ALA A 22 -14.68 -14.02 -9.99
N GLU A 23 -14.76 -12.93 -9.22
CA GLU A 23 -14.06 -11.67 -9.54
C GLU A 23 -12.56 -11.76 -9.28
N LYS A 24 -12.16 -12.44 -8.19
CA LYS A 24 -10.75 -12.81 -7.95
C LYS A 24 -10.20 -13.67 -9.08
N LYS A 25 -11.03 -14.54 -9.67
CA LYS A 25 -10.71 -15.41 -10.82
C LYS A 25 -10.62 -14.65 -12.15
N ALA A 26 -11.41 -13.60 -12.36
CA ALA A 26 -11.41 -12.81 -13.60
C ALA A 26 -10.09 -12.05 -13.84
N GLY A 27 -9.34 -11.73 -12.77
CA GLY A 27 -8.00 -11.16 -12.86
C GLY A 27 -6.91 -12.16 -13.30
N LEU A 28 -7.13 -13.47 -13.10
CA LEU A 28 -6.23 -14.55 -13.50
C LEU A 28 -6.54 -15.00 -14.94
N LYS A 29 -6.16 -14.18 -15.93
CA LYS A 29 -6.19 -14.57 -17.34
C LYS A 29 -5.13 -15.64 -17.62
N ARG A 30 -5.47 -16.90 -17.37
CA ARG A 30 -4.94 -18.18 -17.93
C ARG A 30 -4.98 -19.23 -16.81
N SER A 31 -5.94 -20.18 -16.89
CA SER A 31 -5.73 -21.61 -16.51
C SER A 31 -7.00 -22.43 -16.23
N PHE A 32 -8.24 -21.97 -16.43
CA PHE A 32 -9.40 -22.75 -15.95
C PHE A 32 -10.60 -22.84 -16.89
N SER A 33 -10.33 -23.26 -18.13
CA SER A 33 -11.37 -23.70 -19.08
C SER A 33 -11.99 -25.06 -18.72
N ASP A 34 -11.55 -25.73 -17.65
CA ASP A 34 -11.88 -27.15 -17.37
C ASP A 34 -12.45 -27.33 -15.95
N LEU A 35 -13.56 -26.69 -15.61
CA LEU A 35 -14.33 -27.07 -14.41
C LEU A 35 -15.49 -27.96 -14.81
N ASP A 36 -15.70 -29.05 -14.06
CA ASP A 36 -16.86 -29.93 -14.24
C ASP A 36 -18.18 -29.17 -13.93
N PRO A 37 -19.29 -29.43 -14.65
CA PRO A 37 -20.56 -28.72 -14.47
C PRO A 37 -21.15 -28.80 -13.04
N GLN A 38 -20.81 -29.83 -12.26
CA GLN A 38 -21.24 -29.94 -10.87
C GLN A 38 -20.44 -29.01 -9.95
N THR A 39 -19.14 -28.86 -10.22
CA THR A 39 -18.25 -27.91 -9.53
C THR A 39 -18.64 -26.47 -9.83
N GLU A 40 -19.05 -26.18 -11.07
CA GLU A 40 -19.53 -24.84 -11.47
C GLU A 40 -20.80 -24.41 -10.74
N ARG A 41 -21.80 -25.31 -10.60
CA ARG A 41 -23.02 -25.01 -9.82
C ARG A 41 -22.74 -24.79 -8.35
N SER A 42 -21.81 -25.56 -7.79
CA SER A 42 -21.39 -25.43 -6.39
C SER A 42 -20.65 -24.10 -6.15
N LEU A 43 -19.84 -23.66 -7.11
CA LEU A 43 -19.17 -22.36 -7.09
C LEU A 43 -20.16 -21.19 -7.07
N ILE A 44 -21.23 -21.25 -7.87
CA ILE A 44 -22.26 -20.20 -7.90
C ILE A 44 -22.91 -20.06 -6.52
N LYS A 45 -23.32 -21.17 -5.90
CA LYS A 45 -23.94 -21.17 -4.58
C LYS A 45 -23.00 -20.61 -3.50
N VAL A 46 -21.72 -20.99 -3.53
CA VAL A 46 -20.71 -20.48 -2.60
C VAL A 46 -20.48 -18.98 -2.80
N ASN A 47 -20.46 -18.49 -4.04
CA ASN A 47 -20.33 -17.06 -4.31
C ASN A 47 -21.51 -16.24 -3.79
N ASP A 48 -22.74 -16.74 -3.96
CA ASP A 48 -23.94 -16.08 -3.43
C ASP A 48 -23.89 -16.01 -1.89
N GLU A 49 -23.51 -17.10 -1.24
CA GLU A 49 -23.35 -17.15 0.21
C GLU A 49 -22.25 -16.19 0.71
N LEU A 50 -21.09 -16.17 0.05
CA LEU A 50 -20.01 -15.25 0.37
C LEU A 50 -20.40 -13.79 0.18
N SER A 51 -21.16 -13.48 -0.88
CA SER A 51 -21.66 -12.12 -1.16
C SER A 51 -22.61 -11.62 -0.05
N ILE A 52 -23.50 -12.49 0.42
CA ILE A 52 -24.39 -12.18 1.55
C ILE A 52 -23.57 -11.93 2.82
N MET A 53 -22.59 -12.79 3.12
CA MET A 53 -21.73 -12.64 4.29
C MET A 53 -20.86 -11.38 4.22
N GLN A 54 -20.37 -11.01 3.04
CA GLN A 54 -19.61 -9.78 2.81
C GLN A 54 -20.48 -8.54 2.99
N THR A 55 -21.72 -8.57 2.51
CA THR A 55 -22.69 -7.49 2.75
C THR A 55 -22.91 -7.28 4.24
N ARG A 56 -23.08 -8.38 4.99
CA ARG A 56 -23.24 -8.32 6.44
C ARG A 56 -21.99 -7.77 7.15
N LEU A 57 -20.80 -8.14 6.68
CA LEU A 57 -19.55 -7.60 7.21
C LEU A 57 -19.46 -6.08 7.00
N ASN A 58 -19.84 -5.59 5.82
CA ASN A 58 -19.89 -4.15 5.53
C ASN A 58 -20.88 -3.40 6.43
N GLU A 59 -22.05 -3.99 6.70
CA GLU A 59 -23.02 -3.43 7.65
C GLU A 59 -22.43 -3.30 9.07
N LEU A 60 -21.71 -4.31 9.55
CA LEU A 60 -21.05 -4.26 10.86
C LEU A 60 -19.98 -3.16 10.93
N TYR A 61 -19.25 -2.91 9.83
CA TYR A 61 -18.30 -1.80 9.76
C TYR A 61 -18.99 -0.43 9.70
N ALA A 62 -20.15 -0.34 9.06
CA ALA A 62 -21.00 0.85 9.16
C ALA A 62 -21.48 1.09 10.60
N ASP A 63 -21.74 0.02 11.37
CA ASP A 63 -22.09 0.12 12.78
C ASP A 63 -20.93 0.65 13.63
N VAL A 64 -19.68 0.29 13.31
CA VAL A 64 -18.48 0.83 13.97
C VAL A 64 -18.43 2.35 13.80
N GLN A 65 -18.67 2.83 12.58
CA GLN A 65 -18.71 4.27 12.26
C GLN A 65 -19.82 4.99 13.04
N ARG A 66 -21.03 4.42 13.07
CA ARG A 66 -22.15 4.98 13.82
C ARG A 66 -21.86 5.03 15.32
N LEU A 67 -21.33 3.95 15.88
CA LEU A 67 -20.99 3.85 17.29
C LEU A 67 -19.91 4.88 17.67
N HIS A 68 -18.92 5.10 16.81
CA HIS A 68 -17.92 6.14 17.01
C HIS A 68 -18.51 7.55 17.00
N GLN A 69 -19.41 7.86 16.06
CA GLN A 69 -20.09 9.16 16.00
C GLN A 69 -20.95 9.44 17.24
N LEU A 70 -21.50 8.39 17.85
CA LEU A 70 -22.30 8.47 19.07
C LEU A 70 -21.45 8.46 20.36
N GLY A 71 -20.13 8.31 20.26
CA GLY A 71 -19.23 8.27 21.41
C GLY A 71 -19.35 6.99 22.25
N GLY A 72 -19.55 5.84 21.60
CA GLY A 72 -19.75 4.55 22.25
C GLY A 72 -18.62 4.13 23.21
N THR A 73 -18.95 3.23 24.13
CA THR A 73 -18.02 2.76 25.17
C THR A 73 -17.11 1.64 24.68
N GLU A 74 -16.05 1.36 25.46
CA GLU A 74 -15.09 0.30 25.15
C GLU A 74 -15.75 -1.08 25.06
N GLU A 75 -16.72 -1.37 25.92
CA GLU A 75 -17.47 -2.63 25.93
C GLU A 75 -18.33 -2.80 24.66
N GLU A 76 -18.91 -1.70 24.16
CA GLU A 76 -19.71 -1.71 22.93
C GLU A 76 -18.83 -1.99 21.71
N PHE A 77 -17.64 -1.39 21.64
CA PHE A 77 -16.66 -1.68 20.59
C PHE A 77 -16.15 -3.11 20.65
N LYS A 78 -15.90 -3.65 21.86
CA LYS A 78 -15.50 -5.05 22.04
C LYS A 78 -16.59 -6.00 21.55
N ALA A 79 -17.85 -5.77 21.91
CA ALA A 79 -18.96 -6.59 21.47
C ALA A 79 -19.11 -6.59 19.94
N LEU A 80 -18.93 -5.43 19.31
CA LEU A 80 -18.99 -5.30 17.85
C LEU A 80 -17.80 -5.97 17.16
N LEU A 81 -16.59 -5.84 17.72
CA LEU A 81 -15.40 -6.56 17.26
C LEU A 81 -15.61 -8.08 17.30
N ASP A 82 -16.20 -8.61 18.37
CA ASP A 82 -16.50 -10.04 18.49
C ASP A 82 -17.46 -10.52 17.38
N LEU A 83 -18.46 -9.70 17.02
CA LEU A 83 -19.37 -9.99 15.89
C LEU A 83 -18.64 -9.97 14.54
N ILE A 84 -17.79 -8.97 14.31
CA ILE A 84 -16.98 -8.85 13.10
C ILE A 84 -16.05 -10.06 12.97
N ASN A 85 -15.40 -10.47 14.05
CA ASN A 85 -14.50 -11.63 14.07
C ASN A 85 -15.24 -12.95 13.81
N ARG A 86 -16.46 -13.11 14.34
CA ARG A 86 -17.31 -14.27 14.03
C ARG A 86 -17.68 -14.29 12.54
N GLN A 87 -18.12 -13.17 11.98
CA GLN A 87 -18.47 -13.08 10.56
C GLN A 87 -17.26 -13.38 9.66
N ARG A 88 -16.07 -12.87 10.00
CA ARG A 88 -14.81 -13.18 9.30
C ARG A 88 -14.46 -14.66 9.38
N ALA A 89 -14.67 -15.29 10.54
CA ALA A 89 -14.44 -16.72 10.72
C ALA A 89 -15.39 -17.56 9.86
N GLU A 90 -16.67 -17.19 9.74
CA GLU A 90 -17.64 -17.86 8.87
C GLU A 90 -17.26 -17.75 7.39
N ILE A 91 -16.96 -16.54 6.91
CA ILE A 91 -16.47 -16.30 5.53
C ILE A 91 -15.26 -17.17 5.24
N ARG A 92 -14.35 -17.27 6.23
CA ARG A 92 -13.14 -18.08 6.12
C ARG A 92 -13.47 -19.57 6.01
N LEU A 93 -14.37 -20.09 6.85
CA LEU A 93 -14.78 -21.50 6.82
C LEU A 93 -15.35 -21.88 5.46
N VAL A 94 -16.30 -21.10 4.95
CA VAL A 94 -16.93 -21.33 3.63
C VAL A 94 -15.89 -21.28 2.51
N SER A 95 -14.97 -20.31 2.56
CA SER A 95 -13.90 -20.19 1.58
C SER A 95 -12.90 -21.35 1.62
N GLU A 96 -12.50 -21.80 2.81
CA GLU A 96 -11.58 -22.93 2.98
C GLU A 96 -12.23 -24.26 2.59
N GLU A 97 -13.52 -24.47 2.90
CA GLU A 97 -14.28 -25.66 2.51
C GLU A 97 -14.43 -25.76 0.99
N TRP A 98 -14.74 -24.65 0.33
CA TRP A 98 -14.70 -24.57 -1.13
C TRP A 98 -13.31 -24.89 -1.68
N GLN A 99 -12.26 -24.28 -1.13
CA GLN A 99 -10.88 -24.53 -1.57
C GLN A 99 -10.50 -26.00 -1.43
N ARG A 100 -10.82 -26.67 -0.31
CA ARG A 100 -10.56 -28.10 -0.14
C ARG A 100 -11.29 -28.94 -1.19
N THR A 101 -12.58 -28.67 -1.41
CA THR A 101 -13.40 -29.38 -2.40
C THR A 101 -12.86 -29.18 -3.83
N ALA A 102 -12.37 -27.98 -4.14
CA ALA A 102 -11.78 -27.66 -5.44
C ALA A 102 -10.36 -28.25 -5.60
N SER A 103 -9.53 -28.26 -4.55
CA SER A 103 -8.18 -28.83 -4.54
C SER A 103 -8.17 -30.36 -4.64
N ASP A 104 -9.18 -31.03 -4.08
CA ASP A 104 -9.38 -32.48 -4.29
C ASP A 104 -9.63 -32.80 -5.78
N THR A 105 -10.10 -31.81 -6.55
CA THR A 105 -10.32 -31.89 -8.00
C THR A 105 -9.13 -31.35 -8.82
N MET A 106 -8.30 -30.47 -8.26
CA MET A 106 -7.18 -29.79 -8.94
C MET A 106 -5.91 -29.78 -8.07
N ARG A 107 -4.86 -30.49 -8.53
CA ARG A 107 -3.53 -30.61 -7.89
C ARG A 107 -2.70 -29.30 -7.96
N THR A 108 -3.15 -28.23 -7.32
CA THR A 108 -2.35 -27.01 -7.17
C THR A 108 -2.46 -26.46 -5.75
N ASP A 109 -1.29 -26.21 -5.17
CA ASP A 109 -1.07 -25.88 -3.76
C ASP A 109 -1.72 -24.56 -3.31
N ILE A 110 -1.91 -24.53 -1.98
CA ILE A 110 -2.63 -23.60 -1.11
C ILE A 110 -1.89 -22.25 -1.00
N TYR A 111 -1.81 -21.49 -2.10
CA TYR A 111 -1.30 -20.12 -2.09
C TYR A 111 -2.38 -19.13 -2.53
N ALA A 112 -2.70 -18.15 -1.67
CA ALA A 112 -3.53 -17.02 -2.05
C ALA A 112 -2.66 -16.02 -2.84
N LEU A 113 -2.90 -15.91 -4.15
CA LEU A 113 -2.30 -14.89 -4.99
C LEU A 113 -2.93 -13.53 -4.68
N TRP A 114 -2.10 -12.53 -4.38
CA TRP A 114 -2.54 -11.15 -4.21
C TRP A 114 -2.79 -10.52 -5.58
N HIS A 115 -4.03 -10.66 -6.06
CA HIS A 115 -4.51 -9.97 -7.24
C HIS A 115 -5.78 -9.19 -6.87
N GLN A 116 -5.61 -7.97 -6.36
CA GLN A 116 -6.68 -6.99 -6.29
C GLN A 116 -6.42 -5.91 -7.35
N PRO A 117 -7.04 -5.99 -8.54
CA PRO A 117 -7.02 -4.88 -9.48
C PRO A 117 -7.88 -3.76 -8.90
N GLU A 118 -7.24 -2.70 -8.41
CA GLU A 118 -7.85 -1.51 -7.80
C GLU A 118 -8.84 -1.81 -6.65
N THR A 119 -8.36 -1.76 -5.41
CA THR A 119 -9.19 -1.83 -4.19
C THR A 119 -9.27 -0.47 -3.51
N THR A 120 -10.22 -0.25 -2.60
CA THR A 120 -10.21 0.93 -1.73
C THR A 120 -9.55 0.62 -0.39
N VAL A 121 -9.08 1.64 0.34
CA VAL A 121 -8.57 1.47 1.71
C VAL A 121 -9.63 0.82 2.60
N GLU A 122 -10.89 1.23 2.49
CA GLU A 122 -12.00 0.64 3.24
C GLU A 122 -12.08 -0.87 3.01
N GLN A 123 -12.12 -1.28 1.75
CA GLN A 123 -12.23 -2.69 1.39
C GLN A 123 -11.00 -3.48 1.86
N LEU A 124 -9.80 -2.90 1.75
CA LEU A 124 -8.56 -3.51 2.22
C LEU A 124 -8.59 -3.76 3.74
N VAL A 125 -9.10 -2.80 4.51
CA VAL A 125 -9.19 -2.88 5.98
C VAL A 125 -10.29 -3.85 6.41
N ILE A 126 -11.40 -3.90 5.69
CA ILE A 126 -12.47 -4.88 5.93
C ILE A 126 -11.94 -6.30 5.72
N ASP A 127 -11.22 -6.53 4.62
CA ASP A 127 -10.73 -7.86 4.23
C ASP A 127 -9.53 -8.32 5.07
N PHE A 128 -8.59 -7.42 5.40
CA PHE A 128 -7.30 -7.77 5.99
C PHE A 128 -6.98 -7.08 7.32
N GLY A 129 -7.93 -6.31 7.88
CA GLY A 129 -7.74 -5.63 9.16
C GLY A 129 -7.50 -6.60 10.32
N SER A 130 -6.86 -6.08 11.38
CA SER A 130 -6.57 -6.83 12.61
C SER A 130 -7.81 -7.51 13.20
N GLN A 131 -7.57 -8.61 13.92
CA GLN A 131 -8.59 -9.31 14.72
C GLN A 131 -8.73 -8.69 16.12
N ASN A 132 -7.79 -7.84 16.52
CA ASN A 132 -7.69 -7.33 17.88
C ASN A 132 -8.42 -5.99 18.08
N PHE A 133 -8.75 -5.29 17.00
CA PHE A 133 -9.38 -3.98 17.03
C PHE A 133 -10.07 -3.67 15.70
N VAL A 134 -11.05 -2.77 15.74
CA VAL A 134 -11.73 -2.23 14.55
C VAL A 134 -11.13 -0.89 14.15
N TYR A 135 -11.30 -0.53 12.88
CA TYR A 135 -10.81 0.73 12.33
C TYR A 135 -11.97 1.68 12.07
N VAL A 136 -11.77 2.95 12.42
CA VAL A 136 -12.59 4.09 12.00
C VAL A 136 -11.77 4.91 11.03
N MET A 137 -12.40 5.39 9.97
CA MET A 137 -11.76 6.20 8.94
C MET A 137 -12.74 7.21 8.35
N GLY A 138 -12.26 8.39 7.95
CA GLY A 138 -13.08 9.36 7.24
C GLY A 138 -13.42 8.88 5.81
N PRO A 139 -14.50 9.40 5.19
CA PRO A 139 -14.88 9.05 3.83
C PRO A 139 -13.76 9.31 2.81
N GLU A 140 -12.93 10.33 3.04
CA GLU A 140 -11.78 10.67 2.19
C GLU A 140 -10.69 9.59 2.20
N ILE A 141 -10.54 8.86 3.32
CA ILE A 141 -9.61 7.73 3.42
C ILE A 141 -10.28 6.49 2.87
N ALA A 142 -11.54 6.25 3.20
CA ALA A 142 -12.32 5.08 2.79
C ALA A 142 -12.34 4.92 1.26
N GLU A 143 -12.55 6.01 0.51
CA GLU A 143 -12.65 6.02 -0.96
C GLU A 143 -11.30 6.01 -1.68
N MET A 144 -10.17 6.13 -0.96
CA MET A 144 -8.85 6.18 -1.58
C MET A 144 -8.54 4.86 -2.28
N ARG A 145 -8.26 4.93 -3.59
CA ARG A 145 -7.92 3.77 -4.41
C ARG A 145 -6.47 3.36 -4.21
N LEU A 146 -6.27 2.07 -3.99
CA LEU A 146 -4.98 1.42 -3.85
C LEU A 146 -4.77 0.43 -5.00
N SER A 147 -3.65 0.57 -5.71
CA SER A 147 -3.19 -0.40 -6.71
C SER A 147 -2.06 -1.24 -6.12
N VAL A 148 -2.41 -2.22 -5.28
CA VAL A 148 -1.42 -3.14 -4.71
C VAL A 148 -1.35 -4.38 -5.58
N ASN A 149 -0.29 -4.51 -6.38
CA ASN A 149 0.04 -5.75 -7.08
C ASN A 149 1.19 -6.43 -6.35
N SER A 150 0.97 -7.64 -5.82
CA SER A 150 2.03 -8.44 -5.23
C SER A 150 2.04 -9.82 -5.87
N ASN A 151 3.16 -10.18 -6.49
CA ASN A 151 3.37 -11.52 -7.06
C ASN A 151 3.92 -12.51 -6.01
N ILE A 152 3.98 -12.12 -4.74
CA ILE A 152 4.58 -12.93 -3.68
C ILE A 152 3.47 -13.45 -2.76
N PRO A 153 3.45 -14.77 -2.47
CA PRO A 153 2.55 -15.32 -1.46
C PRO A 153 2.97 -14.85 -0.06
N ILE A 154 2.06 -14.17 0.65
CA ILE A 154 2.35 -13.58 1.97
C ILE A 154 1.69 -14.42 3.07
N PRO A 155 2.47 -14.93 4.05
CA PRO A 155 1.93 -15.68 5.18
C PRO A 155 0.91 -14.84 5.96
N ARG A 156 -0.21 -15.45 6.35
CA ARG A 156 -1.31 -14.68 6.94
C ARG A 156 -0.99 -13.97 8.26
N ALA A 157 -0.02 -14.48 9.00
CA ALA A 157 0.46 -13.84 10.23
C ALA A 157 1.17 -12.50 9.99
N ALA A 158 1.63 -12.23 8.76
CA ALA A 158 2.30 -10.98 8.40
C ALA A 158 1.34 -9.91 7.85
N TRP A 159 0.03 -10.21 7.72
CA TRP A 159 -0.95 -9.28 7.13
C TRP A 159 -1.10 -7.98 7.90
N GLU A 160 -1.11 -8.02 9.23
CA GLU A 160 -1.31 -6.81 10.05
C GLU A 160 -0.16 -5.81 9.84
N GLY A 161 1.08 -6.27 9.94
CA GLY A 161 2.26 -5.42 9.71
C GLY A 161 2.38 -4.94 8.25
N MET A 162 1.95 -5.77 7.30
CA MET A 162 1.94 -5.37 5.89
C MET A 162 0.87 -4.32 5.60
N LEU A 163 -0.34 -4.48 6.15
CA LEU A 163 -1.42 -3.50 6.02
C LEU A 163 -0.97 -2.14 6.53
N GLU A 164 -0.32 -2.10 7.69
CA GLU A 164 0.21 -0.85 8.26
C GLU A 164 1.28 -0.21 7.36
N GLN A 165 2.17 -1.01 6.74
CA GLN A 165 3.13 -0.47 5.77
C GLN A 165 2.46 0.06 4.50
N ILE A 166 1.47 -0.65 3.96
CA ILE A 166 0.71 -0.20 2.78
C ILE A 166 0.01 1.12 3.09
N LEU A 167 -0.68 1.21 4.22
CA LEU A 167 -1.37 2.44 4.64
C LEU A 167 -0.38 3.60 4.78
N ASN A 168 0.74 3.39 5.49
CA ASN A 168 1.76 4.43 5.68
C ASN A 168 2.37 4.92 4.36
N GLN A 169 2.66 4.02 3.41
CA GLN A 169 3.16 4.39 2.08
C GLN A 169 2.17 5.20 1.25
N ASN A 170 0.87 5.02 1.51
CA ASN A 170 -0.20 5.80 0.90
C ASN A 170 -0.57 7.05 1.72
N GLY A 171 0.25 7.43 2.70
CA GLY A 171 0.04 8.62 3.52
C GLY A 171 -1.09 8.46 4.53
N ILE A 172 -1.44 7.23 4.93
CA ILE A 172 -2.45 6.93 5.94
C ILE A 172 -1.77 6.37 7.18
N GLY A 173 -1.89 7.09 8.29
CA GLY A 173 -1.40 6.67 9.59
C GLY A 173 -2.48 5.96 10.39
N THR A 174 -2.06 5.19 11.40
CA THR A 174 -2.98 4.59 12.37
C THR A 174 -2.73 5.18 13.77
N ARG A 175 -3.82 5.50 14.48
CA ARG A 175 -3.77 6.00 15.87
C ARG A 175 -4.71 5.17 16.72
N GLN A 176 -4.21 4.68 17.84
CA GLN A 176 -5.05 3.94 18.78
C GLN A 176 -5.88 4.92 19.63
N LEU A 177 -7.21 4.77 19.58
CA LEU A 177 -8.13 5.55 20.41
C LEU A 177 -8.44 4.82 21.72
N ASN A 178 -8.63 3.49 21.64
CA ASN A 178 -8.81 2.61 22.80
C ASN A 178 -8.28 1.19 22.48
N PRO A 179 -8.31 0.22 23.42
CA PRO A 179 -7.80 -1.14 23.20
C PRO A 179 -8.40 -1.88 21.99
N PHE A 180 -9.65 -1.57 21.62
CA PHE A 180 -10.40 -2.25 20.55
C PHE A 180 -10.68 -1.35 19.33
N LEU A 181 -10.18 -0.11 19.33
CA LEU A 181 -10.48 0.90 18.32
C LEU A 181 -9.23 1.64 17.86
N ARG A 182 -9.02 1.66 16.54
CA ARG A 182 -8.03 2.51 15.89
C ARG A 182 -8.69 3.45 14.90
N GLU A 183 -8.10 4.61 14.75
CA GLU A 183 -8.46 5.61 13.75
C GLU A 183 -7.40 5.62 12.65
N LEU A 184 -7.85 5.62 11.40
CA LEU A 184 -7.04 5.95 10.25
C LEU A 184 -7.12 7.45 10.00
N TYR A 185 -5.97 8.09 9.83
CA TYR A 185 -5.89 9.51 9.55
C TYR A 185 -4.91 9.78 8.41
N VAL A 186 -5.15 10.83 7.64
CA VAL A 186 -4.20 11.26 6.60
C VAL A 186 -2.99 11.90 7.26
N ILE A 187 -1.81 11.36 6.97
CA ILE A 187 -0.53 11.95 7.35
C ILE A 187 -0.29 13.13 6.40
N GLY A 188 -0.65 14.33 6.83
CA GLY A 188 -0.58 15.56 6.04
C GLY A 188 0.81 16.00 5.57
N ASP A 189 1.87 15.25 5.90
CA ASP A 189 3.27 15.60 5.63
C ASP A 189 4.02 14.50 4.82
N GLN A 190 3.30 13.60 4.15
CA GLN A 190 3.92 12.62 3.24
C GLN A 190 3.95 13.17 1.79
N PRO A 191 5.14 13.24 1.14
CA PRO A 191 5.28 13.65 -0.26
C PRO A 191 4.66 12.68 -1.29
N GLY A 192 3.39 12.28 -1.20
CA GLY A 192 2.72 11.43 -2.20
C GLY A 192 3.26 9.99 -2.32
N PRO A 193 2.56 9.10 -3.05
CA PRO A 193 2.94 7.68 -3.16
C PRO A 193 4.16 7.49 -4.06
N VAL A 194 4.99 6.48 -3.75
CA VAL A 194 6.08 6.03 -4.60
C VAL A 194 5.50 5.34 -5.83
N LYS A 195 5.77 5.86 -7.02
CA LYS A 195 5.24 5.32 -8.28
C LYS A 195 6.15 4.28 -8.93
N PHE A 196 7.43 4.32 -8.61
CA PHE A 196 8.44 3.54 -9.31
C PHE A 196 9.56 3.11 -8.36
N ILE A 197 10.10 1.90 -8.56
CA ILE A 197 11.26 1.39 -7.81
C ILE A 197 12.33 1.00 -8.82
N THR A 198 13.54 1.52 -8.69
CA THR A 198 14.65 1.21 -9.61
C THR A 198 15.99 1.18 -8.89
N ASN A 199 17.01 0.62 -9.53
CA ASN A 199 18.41 0.70 -9.14
C ASN A 199 19.29 1.21 -10.28
N GLN A 200 18.68 1.68 -11.39
CA GLN A 200 19.37 2.17 -12.57
C GLN A 200 19.18 3.68 -12.69
N ALA A 201 20.29 4.43 -12.67
CA ALA A 201 20.24 5.89 -12.80
C ALA A 201 19.63 6.35 -14.14
N SER A 202 19.85 5.59 -15.22
CA SER A 202 19.30 5.87 -16.55
C SER A 202 17.78 5.85 -16.60
N GLU A 203 17.12 5.05 -15.75
CA GLU A 203 15.65 4.99 -15.71
C GLU A 203 15.04 6.26 -15.12
N LEU A 204 15.78 6.98 -14.26
CA LEU A 204 15.35 8.25 -13.70
C LEU A 204 15.31 9.39 -14.73
N GLU A 205 16.01 9.26 -15.86
CA GLU A 205 16.03 10.28 -16.92
C GLU A 205 14.72 10.34 -17.72
N PHE A 206 13.98 9.22 -17.74
CA PHE A 206 12.70 9.13 -18.44
C PHE A 206 11.50 9.52 -17.57
N LEU A 207 11.72 9.73 -16.27
CA LEU A 207 10.68 10.08 -15.32
C LEU A 207 10.53 11.60 -15.19
N PRO A 208 9.30 12.12 -15.04
CA PRO A 208 9.09 13.52 -14.70
C PRO A 208 9.77 13.89 -13.37
N ASP A 209 10.33 15.09 -13.31
CA ASP A 209 11.10 15.61 -12.16
C ASP A 209 10.37 15.48 -10.80
N SER A 210 9.04 15.58 -10.80
CA SER A 210 8.20 15.53 -9.61
C SER A 210 7.75 14.13 -9.22
N GLU A 211 8.03 13.09 -10.01
CA GLU A 211 7.62 11.73 -9.67
C GLU A 211 8.45 11.16 -8.53
N ARG A 212 7.76 10.58 -7.55
CA ARG A 212 8.39 9.95 -6.39
C ARG A 212 8.81 8.53 -6.72
N VAL A 213 10.08 8.23 -6.49
CA VAL A 213 10.75 6.99 -6.85
C VAL A 213 11.48 6.45 -5.63
N ALA A 214 11.48 5.13 -5.47
CA ALA A 214 12.37 4.43 -4.56
C ALA A 214 13.58 3.93 -5.35
N PHE A 215 14.76 4.44 -5.01
CA PHE A 215 16.02 4.06 -5.63
C PHE A 215 16.83 3.19 -4.68
N ILE A 216 17.28 2.02 -5.15
CA ILE A 216 18.17 1.14 -4.39
C ILE A 216 19.60 1.41 -4.82
N LEU A 217 20.35 2.08 -3.95
CA LEU A 217 21.77 2.34 -4.11
C LEU A 217 22.58 1.17 -3.54
N SER A 218 23.49 0.62 -4.34
CA SER A 218 24.37 -0.49 -3.96
C SER A 218 25.84 -0.05 -3.94
N PRO A 219 26.29 0.65 -2.88
CA PRO A 219 27.69 1.05 -2.76
C PRO A 219 28.59 -0.14 -2.42
N ASP A 220 29.92 0.08 -2.43
CA ASP A 220 30.86 -0.93 -1.95
C ASP A 220 30.49 -1.37 -0.51
N PRO A 221 30.41 -2.68 -0.23
CA PRO A 221 30.05 -3.21 1.09
C PRO A 221 30.88 -2.65 2.27
N THR A 222 32.12 -2.23 2.02
CA THR A 222 33.00 -1.63 3.02
C THR A 222 32.68 -0.17 3.31
N GLU A 223 31.96 0.50 2.41
CA GLU A 223 31.74 1.94 2.43
C GLU A 223 30.28 2.35 2.71
N VAL A 224 29.35 1.39 2.79
CA VAL A 224 27.90 1.61 3.00
C VAL A 224 27.63 2.66 4.08
N ARG A 225 28.24 2.52 5.27
CA ARG A 225 28.04 3.47 6.39
C ARG A 225 28.60 4.86 6.10
N ARG A 226 29.74 4.94 5.39
CA ARG A 226 30.37 6.20 5.01
C ARG A 226 29.52 6.94 3.97
N VAL A 227 29.03 6.21 2.97
CA VAL A 227 28.15 6.73 1.92
C VAL A 227 26.83 7.21 2.52
N LEU A 228 26.21 6.43 3.41
CA LEU A 228 25.00 6.82 4.13
C LEU A 228 25.21 8.15 4.87
N ALA A 229 26.20 8.21 5.76
CA ALA A 229 26.50 9.41 6.55
C ALA A 229 26.93 10.62 5.69
N PHE A 230 27.46 10.39 4.49
CA PHE A 230 27.75 11.45 3.53
C PHE A 230 26.47 11.99 2.90
N LEU A 231 25.61 11.11 2.35
CA LEU A 231 24.37 11.50 1.70
C LEU A 231 23.39 12.16 2.69
N GLU A 232 23.37 11.74 3.96
CA GLU A 232 22.53 12.35 5.01
C GLU A 232 22.75 13.88 5.13
N LYS A 233 23.93 14.39 4.77
CA LYS A 233 24.26 15.82 4.83
C LYS A 233 23.61 16.65 3.72
N PHE A 234 23.16 15.99 2.65
CA PHE A 234 22.61 16.63 1.44
C PHE A 234 21.13 16.31 1.24
N VAL A 235 20.60 15.36 2.01
CA VAL A 235 19.21 14.92 1.98
C VAL A 235 18.31 15.96 2.67
N ASN A 236 17.19 16.29 2.02
CA ASN A 236 16.12 17.05 2.64
C ASN A 236 15.19 16.09 3.40
N THR A 237 15.23 16.13 4.74
CA THR A 237 14.48 15.21 5.61
C THR A 237 12.96 15.31 5.49
N ARG A 238 12.44 16.36 4.82
CA ARG A 238 10.99 16.50 4.56
C ARG A 238 10.54 15.80 3.29
N THR A 239 11.39 15.71 2.28
CA THR A 239 11.02 15.21 0.94
C THR A 239 11.65 13.85 0.64
N THR A 240 12.81 13.58 1.22
CA THR A 240 13.61 12.39 0.97
C THR A 240 13.70 11.52 2.23
N THR A 241 13.35 10.24 2.09
CA THR A 241 13.58 9.22 3.10
C THR A 241 14.79 8.39 2.69
N MET A 242 15.67 8.06 3.64
CA MET A 242 16.83 7.23 3.39
C MET A 242 17.01 6.21 4.50
N ASP A 243 17.09 4.93 4.13
CA ASP A 243 17.20 3.81 5.06
C ASP A 243 18.27 2.82 4.61
N GLN A 244 18.99 2.24 5.57
CA GLN A 244 19.94 1.17 5.28
C GLN A 244 19.22 -0.19 5.21
N LEU A 245 19.31 -0.86 4.06
CA LEU A 245 18.82 -2.23 3.84
C LEU A 245 20.01 -3.19 3.70
N GLY A 246 20.54 -3.63 4.84
CA GLY A 246 21.69 -4.55 4.88
C GLY A 246 22.96 -3.90 4.29
N ARG A 247 23.35 -4.29 3.08
CA ARG A 247 24.48 -3.72 2.32
C ARG A 247 24.08 -2.66 1.30
N GLN A 248 22.79 -2.35 1.20
CA GLN A 248 22.22 -1.40 0.26
C GLN A 248 21.64 -0.21 1.02
N ILE A 249 21.43 0.88 0.30
CA ILE A 249 20.78 2.09 0.80
C ILE A 249 19.53 2.31 -0.03
N LEU A 250 18.38 2.36 0.63
CA LEU A 250 17.11 2.75 0.03
C LEU A 250 16.99 4.28 0.10
N LEU A 251 16.77 4.91 -1.04
CA LEU A 251 16.50 6.33 -1.18
C LEU A 251 15.09 6.51 -1.73
N ILE A 252 14.23 7.27 -1.06
CA ILE A 252 12.89 7.57 -1.55
C ILE A 252 12.75 9.07 -1.69
N SER A 253 12.69 9.58 -2.92
CA SER A 253 12.44 11.00 -3.19
C SER A 253 11.92 11.22 -4.61
N THR A 254 11.78 12.47 -5.03
CA THR A 254 11.49 12.85 -6.41
C THR A 254 12.64 12.46 -7.35
N ALA A 255 12.33 12.20 -8.63
CA ALA A 255 13.32 11.85 -9.64
C ALA A 255 14.38 12.95 -9.83
N ALA A 256 14.03 14.22 -9.63
CA ALA A 256 15.01 15.32 -9.60
C ALA A 256 16.00 15.20 -8.44
N GLU A 257 15.50 15.08 -7.21
CA GLU A 257 16.36 14.98 -6.01
C GLU A 257 17.25 13.72 -6.05
N LEU A 258 16.70 12.59 -6.51
CA LEU A 258 17.48 11.36 -6.66
C LEU A 258 18.61 11.50 -7.68
N ARG A 259 18.38 12.14 -8.84
CA ARG A 259 19.45 12.39 -9.81
C ARG A 259 20.58 13.23 -9.23
N ASP A 260 20.25 14.23 -8.40
CA ASP A 260 21.26 15.06 -7.76
C ASP A 260 22.01 14.31 -6.64
N LEU A 261 21.32 13.49 -5.86
CA LEU A 261 21.94 12.61 -4.86
C LEU A 261 22.87 11.56 -5.50
N LEU A 262 22.49 11.01 -6.65
CA LEU A 262 23.32 10.06 -7.38
C LEU A 262 24.58 10.69 -7.96
N LYS A 263 24.50 11.93 -8.49
CA LYS A 263 25.70 12.69 -8.89
C LYS A 263 26.67 12.91 -7.73
N LEU A 264 26.14 13.21 -6.54
CA LEU A 264 26.93 13.37 -5.33
C LEU A 264 27.56 12.04 -4.88
N TYR A 265 26.82 10.94 -5.02
CA TYR A 265 27.34 9.61 -4.78
C TYR A 265 28.46 9.25 -5.75
N ASP A 266 28.27 9.41 -7.05
CA ASP A 266 29.28 9.11 -8.08
C ASP A 266 30.55 9.95 -7.83
N PHE A 267 30.38 11.23 -7.51
CA PHE A 267 31.48 12.09 -7.10
C PHE A 267 32.21 11.57 -5.85
N ALA A 268 31.50 11.05 -4.85
CA ALA A 268 32.12 10.52 -3.64
C ALA A 268 32.76 9.13 -3.86
N ALA A 269 32.18 8.32 -4.74
CA ALA A 269 32.63 6.96 -5.06
C ALA A 269 33.91 6.99 -5.90
N ASP A 270 33.97 7.84 -6.94
CA ASP A 270 35.14 7.99 -7.82
C ASP A 270 36.37 8.56 -7.08
N ASN A 271 36.17 9.20 -5.93
CA ASN A 271 37.21 9.90 -5.16
C ASN A 271 37.83 9.04 -4.02
N THR A 272 37.71 7.71 -4.07
CA THR A 272 38.33 6.81 -3.08
C THR A 272 39.87 6.79 -3.11
N ALA A 273 40.50 7.34 -4.15
CA ALA A 273 41.95 7.42 -4.28
C ALA A 273 42.50 8.85 -4.12
N GLN A 274 42.94 9.18 -2.90
CA GLN A 274 44.03 10.13 -2.61
C GLN A 274 43.90 11.62 -2.99
N GLN A 275 42.72 12.25 -3.01
CA GLN A 275 42.65 13.71 -3.08
C GLN A 275 41.87 14.32 -1.91
N MET A 276 42.57 15.12 -1.09
CA MET A 276 41.96 15.92 -0.02
C MET A 276 41.33 17.18 -0.61
N TYR A 277 40.00 17.23 -0.60
CA TYR A 277 39.27 18.42 -1.03
C TYR A 277 38.90 19.31 0.17
N LYS A 278 39.07 20.61 -0.01
CA LYS A 278 38.63 21.65 0.94
C LYS A 278 37.50 22.45 0.30
N LEU A 279 36.31 22.37 0.89
CA LEU A 279 35.20 23.23 0.52
C LEU A 279 35.50 24.67 0.98
N VAL A 280 35.48 25.62 0.05
CA VAL A 280 35.66 27.04 0.33
C VAL A 280 34.37 27.78 -0.03
N PRO A 281 33.64 28.32 0.95
CA PRO A 281 32.41 29.06 0.67
C PRO A 281 32.74 30.41 0.01
N LEU A 282 32.24 30.60 -1.21
CA LEU A 282 32.42 31.83 -1.98
C LEU A 282 31.28 32.82 -1.66
N HIS A 283 31.63 34.00 -1.17
CA HIS A 283 30.65 35.02 -0.77
C HIS A 283 30.52 36.18 -1.75
N ARG A 284 31.49 36.34 -2.67
CA ARG A 284 31.59 37.53 -3.54
C ARG A 284 31.63 37.24 -5.03
N ILE A 285 31.89 35.99 -5.43
CA ILE A 285 32.06 35.61 -6.83
C ILE A 285 31.22 34.35 -7.09
N PRO A 286 30.40 34.31 -8.16
CA PRO A 286 29.65 33.12 -8.55
C PRO A 286 30.59 31.95 -8.83
N ALA A 287 30.22 30.75 -8.39
CA ALA A 287 31.04 29.55 -8.52
C ALA A 287 31.52 29.26 -9.96
N LYS A 288 30.67 29.57 -10.96
CA LYS A 288 31.00 29.39 -12.39
C LYS A 288 32.11 30.33 -12.90
N GLU A 289 32.23 31.53 -12.35
CA GLU A 289 33.29 32.47 -12.75
C GLU A 289 34.61 32.10 -12.08
N MET A 290 34.56 31.72 -10.80
CA MET A 290 35.75 31.28 -10.05
C MET A 290 36.38 30.02 -10.67
N ALA A 291 35.55 29.08 -11.14
CA ALA A 291 36.00 27.87 -11.81
C ALA A 291 36.69 28.10 -13.17
N ARG A 292 36.59 29.30 -13.75
CA ARG A 292 37.32 29.64 -14.99
C ARG A 292 38.72 30.21 -14.74
N VAL A 293 39.01 30.61 -13.51
CA VAL A 293 40.24 31.33 -13.13
C VAL A 293 41.22 30.43 -12.37
N ILE A 294 40.72 29.34 -11.78
CA ILE A 294 41.51 28.29 -11.11
C ILE A 294 41.84 27.20 -12.12
#